data_AF-A0A0J0YWZ5-F1
#
_entry.id   AF-A0A0J0YWZ5-F1
#
_cell.length_a   1.000
_cell.length_b   1.000
_cell.length_c   1.000
_cell.angle_alpha   90.00
_cell.angle_beta   90.00
_cell.angle_gamma   90.00
#
_symmetry.space_group_name_H-M   'P 1'
#
loop_
_entity.id
_entity.type
_entity.pdbx_description
1 polymer ?
#
loop_
_entity_poly.entity_id
_entity_poly.type
_entity_poly.pdbx_seq_one_letter_code
_entity_poly.pdbx_strand_id
1 'polypeptide(L)'
;MDLYLKEGMGYKTVAKELGINESMVRRWVKRYEQEGIQGLEEKRGKAKRPNKGRPRTRLEDPETKIKRLEAEIEMLKKLLKM
;
A
#
# COMPACT_ATOMS: atom_id res chain seq x y z
N MET A 1 -1.54 21.83 12.64
CA MET A 1 -0.58 22.95 12.52
C MET A 1 -0.98 24.13 13.39
N ASP A 2 -2.29 24.35 13.54
CA ASP A 2 -2.85 25.32 14.47
C ASP A 2 -2.34 25.17 15.91
N LEU A 3 -2.15 23.94 16.44
CA LEU A 3 -1.57 23.76 17.79
C LEU A 3 -0.21 24.44 17.99
N TYR A 4 0.68 24.41 16.99
CA TYR A 4 2.00 25.04 17.09
C TYR A 4 1.92 26.57 16.95
N LEU A 5 1.13 27.04 15.98
CA LEU A 5 1.00 28.46 15.65
C LEU A 5 0.10 29.25 16.62
N LYS A 6 -0.88 28.59 17.25
CA LYS A 6 -1.95 29.23 18.02
C LYS A 6 -1.75 29.11 19.53
N GLU A 7 -1.04 28.08 20.00
CA GLU A 7 -0.83 27.83 21.44
C GLU A 7 0.63 27.99 21.89
N GLY A 8 1.56 28.35 21.01
CA GLY A 8 2.98 28.52 21.37
C GLY A 8 3.64 27.23 21.91
N MET A 9 3.01 26.08 21.65
CA MET A 9 3.50 24.80 22.12
C MET A 9 4.73 24.36 21.35
N GLY A 10 5.81 24.04 22.06
CA GLY A 10 7.04 23.53 21.46
C GLY A 10 6.85 22.19 20.74
N TYR A 11 7.74 21.90 19.80
CA TYR A 11 7.69 20.69 18.96
C TYR A 11 7.50 19.38 19.74
N LYS A 12 8.12 19.28 20.94
CA LYS A 12 8.01 18.10 21.82
C LYS A 12 6.61 17.89 22.37
N THR A 13 5.92 18.96 22.75
CA THR A 13 4.58 18.89 23.33
C THR A 13 3.59 18.45 22.26
N VAL A 14 3.65 19.07 21.08
CA VAL A 14 2.82 18.71 19.92
C VAL A 14 3.06 17.26 19.49
N ALA A 15 4.32 16.81 19.49
CA ALA A 15 4.69 15.44 19.15
C ALA A 15 4.10 14.43 20.16
N LYS A 16 4.17 14.74 21.46
CA LYS A 16 3.62 13.90 22.53
C LYS A 16 2.10 13.77 22.44
N GLU A 17 1.41 14.88 22.18
CA GLU A 17 -0.05 14.93 22.10
C GLU A 17 -0.58 14.19 20.87
N LEU A 18 0.13 14.29 19.74
CA LEU A 18 -0.21 13.56 18.51
C LEU A 18 0.36 12.14 18.47
N GLY A 19 1.15 11.72 19.47
CA GLY A 19 1.78 10.40 19.51
C GLY A 19 2.77 10.13 18.37
N ILE A 20 3.34 11.17 17.77
CA ILE A 20 4.26 11.09 16.62
C ILE A 20 5.67 11.54 17.02
N ASN A 21 6.63 11.30 16.13
CA ASN A 21 8.01 11.73 16.37
C ASN A 21 8.15 13.26 16.22
N GLU A 22 8.88 13.91 17.13
CA GLU A 22 9.21 15.35 17.08
C GLU A 22 9.81 15.76 15.73
N SER A 23 10.63 14.90 15.13
CA SER A 23 11.24 15.15 13.82
C SER A 23 10.21 15.28 12.68
N MET A 24 9.05 14.59 12.78
CA MET A 24 7.95 14.73 11.82
C MET A 24 7.28 16.09 11.97
N VAL A 25 7.02 16.53 13.21
CA VAL A 25 6.47 17.86 13.49
C VAL A 25 7.38 18.95 12.94
N ARG A 26 8.69 18.90 13.24
CA ARG A 26 9.68 19.86 12.72
C ARG A 26 9.73 19.87 11.19
N ARG A 27 9.66 18.69 10.55
CA ARG A 27 9.65 18.59 9.09
C ARG A 27 8.41 19.25 8.50
N TRP A 28 7.23 19.03 9.09
CA TRP A 28 6.00 19.64 8.62
C TRP A 28 6.01 21.16 8.83
N VAL A 29 6.50 21.67 9.97
CA VAL A 29 6.60 23.11 10.21
C VAL A 29 7.51 23.76 9.17
N LYS A 30 8.71 23.19 8.95
CA LYS A 30 9.64 23.70 7.93
C LYS A 30 9.03 23.73 6.52
N ARG A 31 8.28 22.68 6.14
CA ARG A 31 7.61 22.64 4.83
C ARG A 31 6.49 23.67 4.73
N TYR A 32 5.75 23.87 5.81
CA TYR A 32 4.70 24.87 5.88
C TYR A 32 5.25 26.30 5.81
N GLU A 33 6.38 26.59 6.45
CA GLU A 33 7.05 27.89 6.35
C GLU A 33 7.57 28.19 4.93
N GLN A 34 7.99 27.15 4.19
CA GLN A 34 8.56 27.31 2.85
C GLN A 34 7.51 27.42 1.75
N GLU A 35 6.44 26.64 1.85
CA GLU A 35 5.48 26.45 0.75
C GLU A 35 4.02 26.60 1.20
N GLY A 36 3.79 27.06 2.42
CA GLY A 36 2.45 27.12 3.02
C GLY A 36 1.79 25.74 3.08
N ILE A 37 0.47 25.71 2.86
CA ILE A 37 -0.31 24.47 2.87
C ILE A 37 0.14 23.47 1.80
N GLN A 38 0.65 23.95 0.66
CA GLN A 38 1.12 23.10 -0.44
C GLN A 38 2.35 22.27 -0.06
N GLY A 39 3.15 22.75 0.90
CA GLY A 39 4.29 22.01 1.44
C GLY A 39 3.89 20.76 2.23
N LEU A 40 2.65 20.68 2.70
CA LEU A 40 2.09 19.53 3.41
C LEU A 40 1.38 18.54 2.48
N GLU A 41 1.20 18.87 1.21
CA GLU A 41 0.64 17.93 0.23
C GLU A 41 1.60 16.74 -0.01
N GLU A 42 1.02 15.56 -0.25
CA GLU A 42 1.79 14.36 -0.58
C GLU A 42 2.36 14.49 -1.99
N LYS A 43 3.65 14.84 -2.07
CA LYS A 43 4.38 14.99 -3.33
C LYS A 43 4.89 13.67 -3.91
N ARG A 44 4.78 12.55 -3.18
CA ARG A 44 5.10 11.24 -3.77
C ARG A 44 4.09 10.96 -4.88
N GLY A 45 4.59 10.82 -6.10
CA GLY A 45 3.76 10.39 -7.22
C GLY A 45 3.03 9.09 -6.86
N LYS A 46 1.77 8.96 -7.31
CA LYS A 46 1.02 7.71 -7.21
C LYS A 46 1.91 6.60 -7.76
N ALA A 47 2.14 5.55 -6.97
CA ALA A 47 2.94 4.42 -7.42
C ALA A 47 2.35 3.92 -8.75
N LYS A 48 3.05 4.20 -9.87
CA LYS A 48 2.52 3.94 -11.22
C LYS A 48 2.35 2.45 -11.52
N ARG A 49 2.79 1.58 -10.61
CA ARG A 49 2.70 0.14 -10.74
C ARG A 49 2.43 -0.42 -9.35
N PRO A 50 1.44 -1.32 -9.15
CA PRO A 50 1.59 -2.26 -8.06
C PRO A 50 2.95 -2.91 -8.31
N ASN A 51 3.81 -2.98 -7.30
CA ASN A 51 5.00 -3.81 -7.35
C ASN A 51 4.50 -5.23 -7.62
N LYS A 52 4.34 -5.59 -8.89
CA LYS A 52 4.20 -6.97 -9.35
C LYS A 52 5.61 -7.50 -9.18
N GLY A 53 5.98 -7.77 -7.92
CA GLY A 53 7.15 -8.56 -7.62
C GLY A 53 7.09 -9.84 -8.45
N ARG A 54 8.25 -10.49 -8.61
CA ARG A 54 8.38 -11.76 -9.32
C ARG A 54 7.15 -12.66 -9.02
N PRO A 55 6.38 -13.08 -10.05
CA PRO A 55 5.21 -13.94 -9.82
C PRO A 55 5.62 -15.15 -8.98
N ARG A 56 5.02 -15.32 -7.80
CA ARG A 56 5.40 -16.39 -6.86
C ARG A 56 4.96 -17.78 -7.33
N THR A 57 4.05 -17.84 -8.31
CA THR A 57 3.45 -19.08 -8.78
C THR A 57 3.52 -19.12 -10.29
N ARG A 58 4.12 -20.18 -10.85
CA ARG A 58 3.94 -20.53 -12.26
C ARG A 58 2.46 -20.85 -12.41
N LEU A 59 1.69 -19.92 -12.97
CA LEU A 59 0.31 -20.19 -13.36
C LEU A 59 0.40 -21.36 -14.35
N GLU A 60 -0.19 -22.51 -14.02
CA GLU A 60 -0.39 -23.56 -15.02
C GLU A 60 -1.12 -22.94 -16.19
N ASP A 61 -0.59 -23.19 -17.39
CA ASP A 61 -1.19 -22.71 -18.61
C ASP A 61 -2.64 -23.24 -18.69
N PRO A 62 -3.63 -22.39 -19.00
CA PRO A 62 -5.04 -22.78 -19.00
C PRO A 62 -5.32 -24.01 -19.87
N GLU A 63 -4.57 -24.21 -20.96
CA GLU A 63 -4.73 -25.38 -21.84
C GLU A 63 -4.29 -26.66 -21.14
N THR A 64 -3.23 -26.60 -20.33
CA THR A 64 -2.73 -27.75 -19.56
C THR A 64 -3.74 -28.14 -18.48
N LYS A 65 -4.36 -27.15 -17.84
CA LYS A 65 -5.40 -27.38 -16.84
C LYS A 65 -6.65 -28.00 -17.45
N ILE A 66 -7.10 -27.49 -18.61
CA ILE A 66 -8.25 -28.04 -19.34
C ILE A 66 -7.98 -29.51 -19.70
N LYS A 67 -6.84 -29.81 -20.33
CA LYS A 67 -6.48 -31.17 -20.74
C LYS A 67 -6.45 -32.16 -19.56
N ARG A 68 -5.91 -31.74 -18.41
CA ARG A 68 -5.90 -32.56 -17.19
C ARG A 68 -7.31 -32.82 -16.68
N LEU A 69 -8.13 -31.78 -16.58
CA LEU A 69 -9.50 -31.89 -16.07
C LEU A 69 -10.38 -32.74 -17.00
N GLU A 70 -10.20 -32.64 -18.31
CA GLU A 70 -10.89 -33.47 -19.28
C GLU A 70 -10.56 -34.96 -19.09
N ALA A 71 -9.27 -35.29 -18.91
CA ALA A 71 -8.84 -36.66 -18.63
C ALA A 71 -9.38 -37.19 -17.29
N GLU A 72 -9.44 -36.33 -16.26
CA GLU A 72 -10.00 -36.68 -14.96
C GLU A 72 -11.52 -36.90 -15.04
N ILE A 73 -12.25 -36.05 -15.76
CA ILE A 73 -13.68 -36.24 -16.04
C ILE A 73 -13.90 -37.55 -16.80
N GLU A 74 -13.09 -37.85 -17.80
CA GLU A 74 -13.21 -39.08 -18.58
C GLU A 74 -13.02 -40.32 -17.70
N MET A 75 -12.00 -40.31 -16.85
CA MET A 75 -11.74 -41.40 -15.90
C MET A 75 -12.91 -41.57 -14.92
N LEU A 76 -13.43 -40.48 -14.36
CA LEU A 76 -14.55 -40.50 -13.42
C LEU A 76 -15.85 -40.99 -14.07
N LYS A 77 -16.13 -40.58 -15.32
CA LYS A 77 -17.27 -41.09 -16.08
C LYS A 77 -17.20 -42.60 -16.29
N LYS A 78 -16.03 -43.11 -16.69
CA LYS A 78 -15.79 -44.56 -16.84
C LYS A 78 -15.99 -45.32 -15.53
N LEU A 79 -15.53 -44.75 -14.40
CA LEU A 79 -15.70 -45.35 -13.07
C LEU A 79 -17.16 -45.38 -12.62
N LEU A 80 -17.91 -44.32 -12.93
CA LEU A 80 -19.32 -44.21 -12.57
C LEU A 80 -20.26 -44.96 -13.54
N LYS A 81 -19.71 -45.65 -14.56
CA LYS A 81 -20.45 -46.32 -15.64
C LYS A 81 -21.47 -45.38 -16.32
N MET A 82 -21.10 -44.11 -16.46
CA MET A 82 -21.83 -43.10 -17.22
C MET A 82 -21.32 -42.99 -18.66
#